data_AF-A0A7S1LK73-F1
#
_entry.id   AF-A0A7S1LK73-F1
#
_cell.length_a   1.000
_cell.length_b   1.000
_cell.length_c   1.000
_cell.angle_alpha   90.00
_cell.angle_beta   90.00
_cell.angle_gamma   90.00
#
_symmetry.space_group_name_H-M   'P 1'
#
loop_
_entity.id
_entity.type
_entity.pdbx_description
1 polymer ?
#
loop_
_entity_poly.entity_id
_entity_poly.type
_entity_poly.pdbx_seq_one_letter_code
_entity_poly.pdbx_strand_id
1 'polypeptide(L)'
;PFNPDEAPLAQRHFAPSGILQEYVQDLLLMDGRKFAVRVYVLIARVQPLLVYLHGASYAKVCGLPFDRSCFSQDELFRHVTNQEFQRKGDQAYEDWKTMPVMTLAEVDERLNEERRQREGGGGPAEPWIRSFWRQVRRVCAEV
;
A
#
# COMPACT_ATOMS: atom_id res chain seq x y z
N PRO A 1 15.63 0.03 8.41
CA PRO A 1 16.84 0.24 9.23
C PRO A 1 18.07 -0.45 8.63
N PHE A 2 19.24 0.15 8.81
CA PHE A 2 20.51 -0.41 8.39
C PHE A 2 20.76 -1.76 9.08
N ASN A 3 20.92 -2.83 8.32
CA ASN A 3 21.40 -4.11 8.82
C ASN A 3 22.95 -4.12 8.70
N PRO A 4 23.70 -4.01 9.80
CA PRO A 4 25.17 -3.98 9.76
C PRO A 4 25.79 -5.28 9.25
N ASP A 5 25.04 -6.39 9.30
CA ASP A 5 25.50 -7.72 8.88
C ASP A 5 25.26 -7.98 7.39
N GLU A 6 24.54 -7.08 6.71
CA GLU A 6 24.26 -7.22 5.28
C GLU A 6 25.44 -6.74 4.45
N ALA A 7 25.85 -7.54 3.45
CA ALA A 7 27.01 -7.21 2.62
C ALA A 7 26.93 -5.77 2.06
N PRO A 8 28.06 -5.06 1.93
CA PRO A 8 28.09 -3.75 1.28
C PRO A 8 27.37 -3.78 -0.07
N LEU A 9 26.70 -2.69 -0.46
CA LEU A 9 25.95 -2.62 -1.72
C LEU A 9 26.78 -3.10 -2.93
N ALA A 10 28.06 -2.75 -2.98
CA ALA A 10 28.99 -3.14 -4.04
C ALA A 10 29.22 -4.67 -4.15
N GLN A 11 28.92 -5.43 -3.10
CA GLN A 11 29.10 -6.88 -3.03
C GLN A 11 27.76 -7.64 -3.18
N ARG A 12 26.64 -6.93 -3.30
CA ARG A 12 25.33 -7.57 -3.48
C ARG A 12 25.10 -7.93 -4.95
N HIS A 13 24.56 -9.12 -5.17
CA HIS A 13 24.16 -9.56 -6.51
C HIS A 13 22.80 -8.96 -6.88
N PHE A 14 22.83 -7.85 -7.61
CA PHE A 14 21.63 -7.28 -8.21
C PHE A 14 21.33 -7.93 -9.56
N ALA A 15 20.07 -7.83 -10.00
CA ALA A 15 19.72 -8.15 -11.37
C ALA A 15 20.53 -7.28 -12.36
N PRO A 16 20.87 -7.79 -13.55
CA PRO A 16 21.68 -7.05 -14.54
C PRO A 16 21.06 -5.71 -14.97
N SER A 17 19.74 -5.58 -14.82
CA SER A 17 19.01 -4.33 -14.95
C SER A 17 17.94 -4.26 -13.87
N GLY A 18 17.73 -3.08 -13.29
CA GLY A 18 16.79 -2.87 -12.21
C GLY A 18 16.68 -1.41 -11.81
N ILE A 19 15.74 -1.13 -10.91
CA ILE A 19 15.54 0.19 -10.33
C ILE A 19 15.84 0.09 -8.84
N LEU A 20 16.71 0.97 -8.35
CA LEU A 20 16.86 1.19 -6.91
C LEU A 20 15.86 2.28 -6.51
N GLN A 21 14.93 1.92 -5.63
CA GLN A 21 13.91 2.82 -5.12
C GLN A 21 14.02 2.89 -3.60
N GLU A 22 13.95 4.09 -3.06
CA GLU A 22 13.83 4.29 -1.62
C GLU A 22 12.57 3.59 -1.09
N TYR A 23 12.74 2.80 -0.03
CA TYR A 23 11.63 2.12 0.61
C TYR A 23 10.90 3.08 1.56
N VAL A 24 9.63 3.37 1.28
CA VAL A 24 8.78 4.19 2.16
C VAL A 24 8.48 3.43 3.45
N GLN A 25 9.03 3.91 4.57
CA GLN A 25 8.91 3.28 5.89
C GLN A 25 7.74 3.84 6.72
N ASP A 26 7.47 5.14 6.61
CA ASP A 26 6.39 5.82 7.32
C ASP A 26 5.09 5.72 6.53
N LEU A 27 4.47 4.55 6.64
CA LEU A 27 3.27 4.18 5.90
C LEU A 27 2.01 4.50 6.71
N LEU A 28 0.95 4.91 6.00
CA LEU A 28 -0.40 4.75 6.53
C LEU A 28 -0.73 3.26 6.57
N LEU A 29 -1.01 2.75 7.77
CA LEU A 29 -1.38 1.36 8.00
C LEU A 29 -2.87 1.24 8.26
N MET A 30 -3.44 0.10 7.88
CA MET A 30 -4.81 -0.28 8.21
C MET A 30 -4.73 -1.55 9.05
N ASP A 31 -5.27 -1.51 10.26
CA ASP A 31 -5.19 -2.56 11.26
C ASP A 31 -3.73 -3.01 11.53
N GLY A 32 -2.79 -2.04 11.52
CA GLY A 32 -1.35 -2.29 11.67
C GLY A 32 -0.68 -2.98 10.48
N ARG A 33 -1.37 -3.11 9.34
CA ARG A 33 -0.90 -3.80 8.13
C ARG A 33 -0.69 -2.82 6.99
N LYS A 34 0.31 -3.12 6.16
CA LYS A 34 0.56 -2.39 4.92
C LYS A 34 -0.56 -2.68 3.92
N PHE A 35 -1.02 -1.66 3.21
CA PHE A 35 -1.93 -1.81 2.09
C PHE A 35 -1.49 -0.96 0.89
N ALA A 36 -2.01 -1.30 -0.29
CA ALA A 36 -1.83 -0.52 -1.51
C ALA A 36 -3.16 -0.38 -2.25
N VAL A 37 -3.43 0.80 -2.78
CA VAL A 37 -4.64 1.06 -3.57
C VAL A 37 -4.37 0.81 -5.05
N ARG A 38 -5.25 0.04 -5.69
CA ARG A 38 -5.32 -0.09 -7.15
C ARG A 38 -6.38 0.88 -7.67
N VAL A 39 -5.93 1.89 -8.40
CA VAL A 39 -6.79 2.79 -9.18
C VAL A 39 -6.77 2.37 -10.63
N TYR A 40 -7.95 2.34 -11.26
CA TYR A 40 -8.07 2.13 -12.70
C TYR A 40 -8.28 3.48 -13.38
N VAL A 41 -7.52 3.70 -14.45
CA VAL A 41 -7.49 4.94 -15.19
C VAL A 41 -7.66 4.62 -16.68
N LEU A 42 -8.58 5.32 -17.35
CA LEU A 42 -8.75 5.26 -18.80
C LEU A 42 -8.28 6.57 -19.42
N ILE A 43 -7.23 6.50 -20.23
CA ILE A 43 -6.78 7.62 -21.06
C ILE A 43 -7.54 7.54 -22.39
N ALA A 44 -8.56 8.36 -22.54
CA ALA A 44 -9.39 8.37 -23.74
C ALA A 44 -8.80 9.22 -24.88
N ARG A 45 -7.93 10.18 -24.52
CA ARG A 45 -7.24 11.05 -25.47
C ARG A 45 -5.96 11.58 -24.83
N VAL A 46 -4.89 11.71 -25.61
CA VAL A 46 -3.61 12.28 -25.15
C VAL A 46 -3.45 13.76 -25.49
N GLN A 47 -4.14 14.26 -26.52
CA GLN A 47 -4.10 15.67 -26.91
C GLN A 47 -5.46 16.14 -27.44
N PRO A 48 -6.21 16.98 -26.69
CA PRO A 48 -5.99 17.31 -25.28
C PRO A 48 -6.07 16.06 -24.39
N LEU A 49 -5.37 16.08 -23.26
CA LEU A 49 -5.39 14.99 -22.29
C LEU A 49 -6.80 14.82 -21.70
N LEU A 50 -7.38 13.64 -21.88
CA LEU A 50 -8.67 13.26 -21.34
C LEU A 50 -8.53 11.93 -20.59
N VAL A 51 -8.68 12.00 -19.27
CA VAL A 51 -8.46 10.88 -18.35
C VAL A 51 -9.69 10.66 -17.49
N TYR A 52 -10.17 9.41 -17.46
CA TYR A 52 -11.26 8.96 -16.59
C TYR A 52 -10.71 8.12 -15.44
N LEU A 53 -11.10 8.44 -14.21
CA LEU A 53 -10.82 7.64 -13.02
C LEU A 53 -12.01 6.71 -12.76
N HIS A 54 -11.76 5.42 -12.66
CA HIS A 54 -12.80 4.43 -12.42
C HIS A 54 -13.17 4.35 -10.93
N GLY A 55 -14.48 4.30 -10.63
CA GLY A 55 -14.99 4.26 -9.25
C GLY A 55 -14.70 2.96 -8.49
N ALA A 56 -14.56 1.82 -9.19
CA ALA A 56 -14.27 0.53 -8.56
C ALA A 56 -12.78 0.33 -8.23
N SER A 57 -12.17 1.34 -7.60
CA SER A 57 -10.81 1.23 -7.05
C SER A 57 -10.87 0.46 -5.73
N TYR A 58 -9.82 -0.32 -5.43
CA TYR A 58 -9.78 -1.17 -4.25
C TYR A 58 -8.40 -1.20 -3.58
N ALA A 59 -8.36 -1.57 -2.31
CA ALA A 59 -7.13 -1.79 -1.57
C ALA A 59 -6.78 -3.28 -1.47
N LYS A 60 -5.47 -3.55 -1.53
CA LYS A 60 -4.87 -4.86 -1.24
C LYS A 60 -4.05 -4.74 0.02
N VAL A 61 -4.35 -5.58 1.01
CA VAL A 61 -3.74 -5.55 2.35
C VAL A 61 -2.75 -6.71 2.48
N CYS A 62 -1.65 -6.52 3.20
CA CYS A 62 -0.72 -7.60 3.53
C CYS A 62 -1.30 -8.57 4.57
N GLY A 63 -0.99 -9.85 4.40
CA GLY A 63 -1.42 -10.94 5.30
C GLY A 63 -0.71 -10.97 6.65
N LEU A 64 0.37 -10.19 6.83
CA LEU A 64 1.07 -10.02 8.11
C LEU A 64 1.13 -8.54 8.55
N PRO A 65 1.14 -8.24 9.87
CA PRO A 65 1.35 -6.89 10.40
C PRO A 65 2.67 -6.28 9.92
N PHE A 66 2.67 -4.98 9.62
CA PHE A 66 3.87 -4.28 9.17
C PHE A 66 4.88 -4.15 10.31
N ASP A 67 6.15 -4.41 10.01
CA ASP A 67 7.25 -4.19 10.93
C ASP A 67 8.46 -3.60 10.19
N ARG A 68 8.83 -2.38 10.55
CA ARG A 68 9.96 -1.66 9.95
C ARG A 68 11.33 -2.21 10.36
N SER A 69 11.41 -3.24 11.20
CA SER A 69 12.67 -3.90 11.57
C SER A 69 12.91 -5.21 10.81
N CYS A 70 11.90 -5.73 10.14
CA CYS A 70 11.89 -7.08 9.55
C CYS A 70 11.99 -7.05 8.03
N PHE A 71 13.20 -7.18 7.47
CA PHE A 71 13.43 -7.16 6.00
C PHE A 71 14.03 -8.46 5.45
N SER A 72 14.03 -9.55 6.22
CA SER A 72 14.50 -10.85 5.74
C SER A 72 13.57 -11.42 4.66
N GLN A 73 14.05 -12.40 3.90
CA GLN A 73 13.29 -13.01 2.80
C GLN A 73 11.96 -13.62 3.27
N ASP A 74 11.95 -14.21 4.47
CA ASP A 74 10.75 -14.83 5.04
C ASP A 74 9.71 -13.82 5.53
N GLU A 75 10.11 -12.56 5.76
CA GLU A 75 9.25 -11.48 6.27
C GLU A 75 8.67 -10.59 5.16
N LEU A 76 9.02 -10.86 3.90
CA LEU A 76 8.55 -10.08 2.74
C LEU A 76 7.02 -10.00 2.62
N PHE A 77 6.29 -10.96 3.20
CA PHE A 77 4.82 -10.94 3.23
C PHE A 77 4.23 -9.74 4.02
N ARG A 78 5.00 -9.10 4.89
CA ARG A 78 4.61 -7.84 5.57
C ARG A 78 4.77 -6.60 4.68
N HIS A 79 5.61 -6.71 3.65
CA HIS A 79 6.09 -5.57 2.86
C HIS A 79 5.58 -5.56 1.42
N VAL A 80 5.16 -6.70 0.88
CA VAL A 80 4.74 -6.86 -0.53
C VAL A 80 3.25 -7.13 -0.63
N THR A 81 2.46 -6.17 -1.12
CA THR A 81 0.97 -6.27 -1.18
C THR A 81 0.44 -7.05 -2.40
N ASN A 82 1.31 -7.68 -3.20
CA ASN A 82 0.89 -8.42 -4.39
C ASN A 82 0.15 -9.69 -3.99
N GLN A 83 -1.09 -9.88 -4.45
CA GLN A 83 -1.93 -11.04 -4.11
C GLN A 83 -1.26 -12.37 -4.51
N GLU A 84 -0.66 -12.44 -5.70
CA GLU A 84 0.06 -13.64 -6.14
C GLU A 84 1.28 -13.96 -5.27
N PHE A 85 1.89 -12.93 -4.69
CA PHE A 85 2.98 -13.12 -3.73
C PHE A 85 2.42 -13.57 -2.39
N GLN A 86 1.38 -12.91 -1.89
CA GLN A 86 0.72 -13.21 -0.62
C GLN A 86 0.20 -14.65 -0.57
N ARG A 87 -0.34 -15.16 -1.68
CA ARG A 87 -0.86 -16.53 -1.80
C ARG A 87 0.21 -17.62 -1.57
N LYS A 88 1.49 -17.29 -1.68
CA LYS A 88 2.60 -18.24 -1.44
C LYS A 88 2.97 -18.38 0.04
N GLY A 89 2.43 -17.54 0.92
CA GLY A 89 2.72 -17.56 2.35
C GLY A 89 1.83 -18.56 3.08
N ASP A 90 2.20 -19.84 3.01
CA ASP A 90 1.38 -21.04 3.32
C ASP A 90 0.77 -21.16 4.74
N GLN A 91 0.96 -20.21 5.67
CA GLN A 91 0.39 -20.33 7.03
C GLN A 91 -0.39 -19.09 7.52
N ALA A 92 0.13 -17.88 7.31
CA ALA A 92 -0.58 -16.64 7.71
C ALA A 92 -1.61 -16.16 6.67
N TYR A 93 -1.45 -16.58 5.41
CA TYR A 93 -2.42 -16.31 4.35
C TYR A 93 -3.69 -17.17 4.50
N GLU A 94 -3.57 -18.33 5.12
CA GLU A 94 -4.66 -19.28 5.37
C GLU A 94 -5.64 -18.75 6.44
N ASP A 95 -5.15 -18.19 7.54
CA ASP A 95 -6.02 -17.54 8.55
C ASP A 95 -6.65 -16.23 8.03
N TRP A 96 -6.06 -15.65 6.98
CA TRP A 96 -6.54 -14.44 6.28
C TRP A 96 -7.09 -14.75 4.87
N LYS A 97 -7.49 -16.01 4.60
CA LYS A 97 -8.08 -16.49 3.33
C LYS A 97 -9.24 -15.65 2.80
N THR A 98 -9.82 -14.82 3.64
CA THR A 98 -10.83 -13.82 3.33
C THR A 98 -10.24 -12.45 3.00
N MET A 99 -9.03 -12.38 2.40
CA MET A 99 -8.39 -11.14 1.93
C MET A 99 -9.43 -10.19 1.36
N PRO A 100 -9.85 -9.15 2.10
CA PRO A 100 -10.88 -8.28 1.60
C PRO A 100 -10.15 -7.40 0.59
N VAL A 101 -10.40 -7.65 -0.69
CA VAL A 101 -10.34 -6.59 -1.67
C VAL A 101 -11.33 -5.55 -1.17
N MET A 102 -10.81 -4.52 -0.50
CA MET A 102 -11.65 -3.52 0.14
C MET A 102 -11.94 -2.42 -0.85
N THR A 103 -13.19 -2.02 -0.97
CA THR A 103 -13.56 -0.76 -1.59
C THR A 103 -12.90 0.41 -0.84
N LEU A 104 -12.71 1.54 -1.52
CA LEU A 104 -12.15 2.71 -0.85
C LEU A 104 -13.06 3.29 0.24
N ALA A 105 -14.37 3.03 0.17
CA ALA A 105 -15.31 3.42 1.23
C ALA A 105 -15.02 2.64 2.52
N GLU A 106 -14.88 1.32 2.42
CA GLU A 106 -14.53 0.47 3.58
C GLU A 106 -13.17 0.82 4.17
N VAL A 107 -12.19 1.17 3.33
CA VAL A 107 -10.88 1.65 3.80
C VAL A 107 -11.03 2.97 4.57
N ASP A 108 -11.80 3.92 4.05
CA ASP A 108 -12.02 5.21 4.70
C ASP A 108 -12.73 5.04 6.06
N GLU A 109 -13.76 4.21 6.11
CA GLU A 109 -14.48 3.87 7.36
C GLU A 109 -13.53 3.28 8.40
N ARG A 110 -12.72 2.27 8.03
CA ARG A 110 -11.75 1.65 8.94
C ARG A 110 -10.72 2.63 9.47
N LEU A 111 -10.12 3.43 8.58
CA LEU A 111 -9.12 4.43 8.98
C LEU A 111 -9.71 5.50 9.91
N ASN A 112 -10.98 5.88 9.69
CA ASN A 112 -11.68 6.82 10.55
C ASN A 112 -12.03 6.19 11.92
N GLU A 113 -12.38 4.91 11.97
CA GLU A 113 -12.57 4.17 13.22
C GLU A 113 -11.29 4.08 14.04
N GLU A 114 -10.18 3.64 13.42
CA GLU A 114 -8.87 3.58 14.08
C GLU A 114 -8.45 4.94 14.63
N ARG A 115 -8.68 6.01 13.86
CA ARG A 115 -8.36 7.37 14.29
C ARG A 115 -9.19 7.78 15.51
N ARG A 116 -10.51 7.56 15.48
CA ARG A 116 -11.40 7.86 16.61
C ARG A 116 -10.97 7.16 17.90
N GLN A 117 -10.50 5.91 17.78
CA GLN A 117 -9.98 5.14 18.91
C GLN A 117 -8.67 5.72 19.45
N ARG A 118 -7.74 6.15 18.58
CA ARG A 118 -6.45 6.74 18.98
C ARG A 118 -6.60 8.15 19.57
N GLU A 119 -7.48 8.96 19.01
CA GLU A 119 -7.61 10.40 19.33
C GLU A 119 -8.68 10.70 20.38
N GLY A 120 -9.37 9.69 20.94
CA GLY A 120 -10.32 9.88 22.04
C GLY A 120 -11.54 10.74 21.68
N GLY A 121 -12.05 10.63 20.45
CA GLY A 121 -13.29 11.31 20.04
C GLY A 121 -13.14 12.75 19.54
N GLY A 122 -11.97 13.14 19.02
CA GLY A 122 -11.78 14.41 18.31
C GLY A 122 -12.79 14.61 17.15
N GLY A 123 -13.15 15.87 16.90
CA GLY A 123 -14.17 16.30 15.92
C GLY A 123 -13.88 15.86 14.47
N PRO A 124 -14.80 16.15 13.52
CA PRO A 124 -14.79 15.52 12.21
C PRO A 124 -13.53 15.89 11.42
N ALA A 125 -12.59 14.96 11.33
CA ALA A 125 -11.43 15.10 10.45
C ALA A 125 -11.85 14.89 8.99
N GLU A 126 -11.12 15.51 8.05
CA GLU A 126 -11.35 15.26 6.62
C GLU A 126 -11.22 13.75 6.33
N PRO A 127 -12.21 13.12 5.66
CA PRO A 127 -12.12 11.75 5.19
C PRO A 127 -10.83 11.52 4.42
N TRP A 128 -10.09 10.47 4.75
CA TRP A 128 -8.84 10.13 4.08
C TRP A 128 -9.05 10.01 2.56
N ILE A 129 -10.17 9.44 2.13
CA ILE A 129 -10.54 9.25 0.73
C ILE A 129 -10.57 10.57 -0.06
N ARG A 130 -10.92 11.70 0.58
CA ARG A 130 -10.94 13.01 -0.08
C ARG A 130 -9.52 13.51 -0.36
N SER A 131 -8.61 13.37 0.61
CA SER A 131 -7.20 13.69 0.43
C SER A 131 -6.54 12.75 -0.60
N PHE A 132 -6.87 11.47 -0.54
CA PHE A 132 -6.40 10.46 -1.50
C PHE A 132 -6.73 10.84 -2.95
N TRP A 133 -7.99 11.12 -3.27
CA TRP A 133 -8.38 11.47 -4.64
C TRP A 133 -7.80 12.81 -5.11
N ARG A 134 -7.57 13.76 -4.19
CA ARG A 134 -6.88 15.02 -4.50
C ARG A 134 -5.44 14.76 -4.97
N GLN A 135 -4.74 13.85 -4.31
CA GLN A 135 -3.38 13.45 -4.67
C GLN A 135 -3.33 12.65 -5.97
N VAL A 136 -4.23 11.68 -6.15
CA VAL A 136 -4.32 10.89 -7.40
C VAL A 136 -4.56 11.80 -8.60
N ARG A 137 -5.46 12.78 -8.50
CA ARG A 137 -5.71 13.74 -9.59
C ARG A 137 -4.50 14.59 -9.92
N ARG A 138 -3.69 14.98 -8.93
CA ARG A 138 -2.43 15.72 -9.17
C ARG A 138 -1.44 14.85 -9.93
N VAL A 139 -1.21 13.63 -9.46
CA VAL A 139 -0.31 12.67 -10.13
C VAL A 139 -0.76 12.41 -11.57
N CYS A 140 -2.05 12.21 -11.82
CA CYS A 140 -2.57 11.99 -13.18
C CYS A 140 -2.52 13.22 -14.08
N ALA A 141 -2.48 14.44 -13.52
CA ALA A 141 -2.43 15.69 -14.27
C ALA A 141 -1.00 16.18 -14.56
N GLU A 142 0.00 15.61 -13.88
CA GLU A 142 1.43 15.85 -14.12
C GLU A 142 1.99 15.01 -15.28
N VAL A 143 1.20 14.08 -15.83
CA VAL A 143 1.52 13.24 -16.99
C VAL A 143 1.04 13.90 -18.27
#